data_AF-A0A842ZUK2-F1
#
_entry.id   AF-A0A842ZUK2-F1
#
_cell.length_a   1.000
_cell.length_b   1.000
_cell.length_c   1.000
_cell.angle_alpha   90.00
_cell.angle_beta   90.00
_cell.angle_gamma   90.00
#
_symmetry.space_group_name_H-M   'P 1'
#
loop_
_entity.id
_entity.type
_entity.pdbx_description
1 polymer ?
#
loop_
_entity_poly.entity_id
_entity_poly.type
_entity_poly.pdbx_seq_one_letter_code
_entity_poly.pdbx_strand_id
1 'polypeptide(L)'
;MDGMRWPRRVHKKFFIIGMLILITAMVMATQYAVTKLGYDFNIVHPSNGNLRFIGSDNSSDGVRLLRVAGTNNTKASVKLVFGNLSTNQTFTYTAAFGIVNEEKFAVNITHINVTSSNWTYMKIWLHGDRDADAGSNISDPSGVFMFNNGTIVNASNATAWVLAAGNNNASDMCSNVSDRVNNSCNTTWDQTSHVRFSENDTNATSGLSDYVWIQITIEIINVVDYAGPHSGTIFINFEAELSP
;
A
#
# COMPACT_ATOMS: atom_id res chain seq x y z
N MET A 1 62.33 -26.40 34.20
CA MET A 1 61.42 -25.46 33.50
C MET A 1 61.31 -25.95 32.06
N ASP A 2 60.47 -26.94 31.82
CA ASP A 2 60.28 -27.51 30.48
C ASP A 2 59.18 -26.75 29.75
N GLY A 3 59.57 -26.04 28.69
CA GLY A 3 58.66 -25.36 27.78
C GLY A 3 57.93 -26.40 26.91
N MET A 4 56.63 -26.55 27.16
CA MET A 4 55.74 -27.42 26.39
C MET A 4 55.69 -26.97 24.92
N ARG A 5 56.43 -27.66 24.05
CA ARG A 5 56.33 -27.54 22.60
C ARG A 5 55.11 -28.31 22.11
N TRP A 6 54.05 -27.58 21.76
CA TRP A 6 52.87 -28.16 21.11
C TRP A 6 53.23 -28.74 19.72
N PRO A 7 52.73 -29.92 19.35
CA PRO A 7 53.01 -30.50 18.03
C PRO A 7 52.36 -29.66 16.91
N ARG A 8 53.12 -29.28 15.87
CA ARG A 8 52.68 -28.46 14.71
C ARG A 8 51.36 -28.91 14.05
N ARG A 9 50.97 -30.18 14.17
CA ARG A 9 49.71 -30.73 13.64
C ARG A 9 48.47 -30.23 14.38
N VAL A 10 48.61 -29.88 15.66
CA VAL A 10 47.53 -29.40 16.52
C VAL A 10 47.18 -27.95 16.16
N HIS A 11 48.18 -27.11 15.88
CA HIS A 11 47.98 -25.72 15.47
C HIS A 11 47.24 -25.56 14.14
N LYS A 12 47.52 -26.40 13.12
CA LYS A 12 46.80 -26.35 11.84
C LYS A 12 45.31 -26.68 11.99
N LYS A 13 44.96 -27.65 12.86
CA LYS A 13 43.56 -28.04 13.10
C LYS A 13 42.77 -26.96 13.84
N PHE A 14 43.38 -26.32 14.85
CA PHE A 14 42.75 -25.21 15.56
C PHE A 14 42.61 -23.96 14.69
N PHE A 15 43.57 -23.69 13.80
CA PHE A 15 43.49 -22.58 12.85
C PHE A 15 42.33 -22.76 11.85
N ILE A 16 42.14 -23.98 11.32
CA ILE A 16 41.03 -24.29 10.40
C ILE A 16 39.68 -24.13 11.11
N ILE A 17 39.56 -24.60 12.35
CA ILE A 17 38.32 -24.45 13.15
C ILE A 17 38.05 -22.97 13.44
N GLY A 18 39.07 -22.19 13.83
CA GLY A 18 38.94 -20.75 14.05
C GLY A 18 38.49 -20.00 12.79
N MET A 19 39.03 -20.38 11.63
CA MET A 19 38.66 -19.78 10.34
C MET A 19 37.23 -20.17 9.91
N LEU A 20 36.80 -21.40 10.17
CA LEU A 20 35.42 -21.84 9.94
C LEU A 20 34.41 -21.09 10.82
N ILE A 21 34.75 -20.85 12.10
CA ILE A 21 33.93 -20.04 13.02
C ILE A 21 33.88 -18.58 12.54
N LEU A 22 34.99 -18.04 12.04
CA LEU A 22 35.04 -16.67 11.54
C LEU A 22 34.20 -16.51 10.27
N ILE A 23 34.25 -17.50 9.36
CA ILE A 23 33.43 -17.52 8.13
C ILE A 23 31.95 -17.68 8.48
N THR A 24 31.58 -18.57 9.39
CA THR A 24 30.16 -18.71 9.79
C THR A 24 29.67 -17.48 10.56
N ALA A 25 30.49 -16.87 11.42
CA ALA A 25 30.16 -15.62 12.09
C ALA A 25 30.03 -14.45 11.11
N MET A 26 30.88 -14.38 10.08
CA MET A 26 30.76 -13.41 9.00
C MET A 26 29.49 -13.66 8.18
N VAL A 27 29.21 -14.89 7.75
CA VAL A 27 27.97 -15.24 7.03
C VAL A 27 26.71 -14.91 7.85
N MET A 28 26.74 -15.18 9.16
CA MET A 28 25.66 -14.79 10.08
C MET A 28 25.55 -13.26 10.19
N ALA A 29 26.66 -12.53 10.31
CA ALA A 29 26.67 -11.06 10.40
C ALA A 29 26.23 -10.37 9.09
N THR A 30 26.56 -10.93 7.91
CA THR A 30 26.15 -10.39 6.61
C THR A 30 24.64 -10.51 6.40
N GLN A 31 23.96 -11.44 7.08
CA GLN A 31 22.50 -11.60 7.01
C GLN A 31 21.72 -10.55 7.83
N TYR A 32 22.41 -9.75 8.66
CA TYR A 32 21.78 -8.72 9.50
C TYR A 32 21.98 -7.28 9.02
N ALA A 33 22.74 -7.05 7.94
CA ALA A 33 22.77 -5.74 7.28
C ALA A 33 21.52 -5.55 6.40
N VAL A 34 20.35 -5.53 7.03
CA VAL A 34 19.09 -5.22 6.38
C VAL A 34 19.11 -3.74 6.00
N THR A 35 19.25 -3.43 4.72
CA THR A 35 19.05 -2.06 4.23
C THR A 35 17.57 -1.74 4.34
N LYS A 36 17.22 -0.88 5.29
CA LYS A 36 15.86 -0.36 5.46
C LYS A 36 15.64 0.75 4.45
N LEU A 37 14.62 0.60 3.62
CA LEU A 37 14.22 1.57 2.61
C LEU A 37 12.94 2.27 3.08
N GLY A 38 12.94 3.60 3.06
CA GLY A 38 11.76 4.40 3.38
C GLY A 38 10.88 4.62 2.15
N TYR A 39 9.58 4.40 2.31
CA TYR A 39 8.57 4.61 1.26
C TYR A 39 7.46 5.55 1.76
N ASP A 40 7.31 6.67 1.06
CA ASP A 40 6.28 7.69 1.32
C ASP A 40 5.71 8.23 0.00
N PHE A 41 4.39 8.18 -0.17
CA PHE A 41 3.72 8.64 -1.39
C PHE A 41 2.61 9.62 -1.08
N ASN A 42 2.50 10.70 -1.87
CA ASN A 42 1.35 11.60 -1.80
C ASN A 42 0.21 11.09 -2.69
N ILE A 43 -1.03 11.34 -2.28
CA ILE A 43 -2.22 11.13 -3.11
C ILE A 43 -2.79 12.49 -3.49
N VAL A 44 -3.03 12.72 -4.78
CA VAL A 44 -3.69 13.93 -5.25
C VAL A 44 -5.20 13.78 -5.07
N HIS A 45 -5.78 14.65 -4.24
CA HIS A 45 -7.22 14.78 -4.11
C HIS A 45 -7.76 15.66 -5.25
N PRO A 46 -8.85 15.27 -5.93
CA PRO A 46 -9.43 16.08 -7.00
C PRO A 46 -10.01 17.38 -6.44
N SER A 47 -9.46 18.53 -6.85
CA SER A 47 -9.77 19.84 -6.26
C SER A 47 -11.24 20.25 -6.29
N ASN A 48 -12.04 19.66 -7.18
CA ASN A 48 -13.44 20.01 -7.40
C ASN A 48 -14.41 18.84 -7.17
N GLY A 49 -13.92 17.68 -6.71
CA GLY A 49 -14.73 16.48 -6.50
C GLY A 49 -14.92 16.16 -5.02
N ASN A 50 -16.13 15.79 -4.64
CA ASN A 50 -16.48 15.25 -3.34
C ASN A 50 -16.19 13.74 -3.31
N LEU A 51 -14.90 13.41 -3.36
CA LEU A 51 -14.40 12.06 -3.12
C LEU A 51 -13.68 12.04 -1.78
N ARG A 52 -13.80 10.95 -1.05
CA ARG A 52 -13.16 10.79 0.26
C ARG A 52 -12.24 9.58 0.25
N PHE A 53 -11.04 9.77 0.79
CA PHE A 53 -10.12 8.67 1.07
C PHE A 53 -10.24 8.24 2.53
N ILE A 54 -10.34 6.93 2.75
CA ILE A 54 -10.45 6.34 4.08
C ILE A 54 -9.32 5.34 4.33
N GLY A 55 -8.80 5.24 5.55
CA GLY A 55 -7.80 4.23 5.91
C GLY A 55 -8.42 2.85 6.14
N SER A 56 -7.61 1.80 5.98
CA SER A 56 -7.90 0.45 6.47
C SER A 56 -6.64 -0.17 7.07
N ASP A 57 -5.61 -0.46 6.29
CA ASP A 57 -4.46 -1.18 6.81
C ASP A 57 -3.52 -0.30 7.65
N ASN A 58 -2.77 -0.95 8.54
CA ASN A 58 -1.71 -0.32 9.31
C ASN A 58 -0.36 -0.48 8.61
N SER A 59 0.46 0.55 8.76
CA SER A 59 1.87 0.53 8.39
C SER A 59 2.71 -0.28 9.38
N SER A 60 4.01 -0.42 9.08
CA SER A 60 5.00 -1.07 9.93
C SER A 60 5.17 -0.44 11.32
N ASP A 61 4.69 0.78 11.53
CA ASP A 61 4.69 1.47 12.83
C ASP A 61 3.40 1.26 13.65
N GLY A 62 2.44 0.46 13.15
CA GLY A 62 1.17 0.18 13.82
C GLY A 62 0.12 1.29 13.69
N VAL A 63 0.40 2.35 12.93
CA VAL A 63 -0.54 3.44 12.61
C VAL A 63 -1.05 3.26 11.18
N ARG A 64 -2.24 3.75 10.85
CA ARG A 64 -2.84 3.58 9.50
C ARG A 64 -1.89 4.00 8.39
N LEU A 65 -1.91 3.27 7.29
CA LEU A 65 -1.07 3.54 6.14
C LEU A 65 -1.41 4.92 5.53
N LEU A 66 -2.70 5.18 5.32
CA LEU A 66 -3.24 6.47 4.89
C LEU A 66 -3.23 7.47 6.04
N ARG A 67 -2.60 8.63 5.83
CA ARG A 67 -2.49 9.70 6.83
C ARG A 67 -2.64 11.07 6.19
N VAL A 68 -3.04 12.05 6.98
CA VAL A 68 -2.87 13.46 6.61
C VAL A 68 -1.54 13.98 7.17
N ALA A 69 -0.77 14.64 6.32
CA ALA A 69 0.41 15.41 6.70
C ALA A 69 0.11 16.91 6.65
N GLY A 70 0.76 17.68 7.52
CA GLY A 70 0.63 19.13 7.56
C GLY A 70 -0.45 19.62 8.52
N THR A 71 -0.68 20.93 8.52
CA THR A 71 -1.69 21.59 9.37
C THR A 71 -2.87 22.06 8.52
N ASN A 72 -4.08 21.94 9.08
CA ASN A 72 -5.37 22.26 8.44
C ASN A 72 -5.45 23.64 7.76
N ASN A 73 -4.52 24.56 8.04
CA ASN A 73 -4.63 25.97 7.64
C ASN A 73 -3.65 26.40 6.53
N THR A 74 -2.72 25.56 6.07
CA THR A 74 -1.80 26.01 5.00
C THR A 74 -1.39 24.99 3.95
N LYS A 75 -1.19 23.71 4.29
CA LYS A 75 -0.71 22.66 3.34
C LYS A 75 -1.04 21.24 3.85
N ALA A 76 -2.31 20.91 4.03
CA ALA A 76 -2.68 19.52 4.31
C ALA A 76 -2.51 18.68 3.05
N SER A 77 -1.79 17.55 3.14
CA SER A 77 -1.67 16.56 2.06
C SER A 77 -2.03 15.17 2.56
N VAL A 78 -2.64 14.36 1.70
CA VAL A 78 -2.89 12.95 1.99
C VAL A 78 -1.66 12.14 1.56
N LYS A 79 -1.14 11.30 2.45
CA LYS A 79 0.05 10.49 2.22
C LYS A 79 -0.15 9.03 2.63
N LEU A 80 0.59 8.14 1.97
CA LEU A 80 0.80 6.75 2.35
C LEU A 80 2.18 6.62 2.96
N VAL A 81 2.24 6.11 4.19
CA VAL A 81 3.50 5.92 4.94
C VAL A 81 3.68 4.42 5.17
N PHE A 82 4.47 3.73 4.34
CA PHE A 82 4.71 2.28 4.49
C PHE A 82 5.77 1.97 5.56
N GLY A 83 6.57 2.99 5.90
CA GLY A 83 7.67 2.90 6.85
C GLY A 83 8.90 2.23 6.23
N ASN A 84 9.60 1.44 7.03
CA ASN A 84 10.88 0.86 6.66
C ASN A 84 10.72 -0.57 6.17
N LEU A 85 10.90 -0.78 4.87
CA LEU A 85 10.81 -2.08 4.24
C LEU A 85 12.21 -2.62 3.92
N SER A 86 12.34 -3.95 3.86
CA SER A 86 13.63 -4.61 3.63
C SER A 86 13.71 -5.18 2.21
N THR A 87 14.93 -5.28 1.68
CA THR A 87 15.17 -5.93 0.38
C THR A 87 14.79 -7.41 0.39
N ASN A 88 14.44 -7.95 -0.78
CA ASN A 88 14.02 -9.35 -0.97
C ASN A 88 12.77 -9.73 -0.16
N GLN A 89 11.82 -8.79 -0.06
CA GLN A 89 10.55 -9.00 0.64
C GLN A 89 9.40 -8.44 -0.19
N THR A 90 8.24 -9.06 -0.03
CA THR A 90 6.97 -8.61 -0.59
C THR A 90 6.05 -8.25 0.57
N PHE A 91 5.51 -7.04 0.52
CA PHE A 91 4.53 -6.55 1.48
C PHE A 91 3.25 -6.24 0.73
N THR A 92 2.13 -6.86 1.12
CA THR A 92 0.81 -6.60 0.55
C THR A 92 -0.08 -5.98 1.62
N TYR A 93 -0.65 -4.84 1.29
CA TYR A 93 -1.71 -4.16 2.03
C TYR A 93 -2.98 -4.33 1.22
N THR A 94 -3.81 -5.31 1.58
CA THR A 94 -5.03 -5.65 0.83
C THR A 94 -5.98 -4.47 0.79
N ALA A 95 -6.07 -3.69 1.86
CA ALA A 95 -6.83 -2.45 1.88
C ALA A 95 -5.94 -1.30 2.38
N ALA A 96 -4.95 -0.93 1.57
CA ALA A 96 -4.05 0.20 1.82
C ALA A 96 -4.85 1.48 2.16
N PHE A 97 -5.90 1.73 1.38
CA PHE A 97 -6.94 2.72 1.65
C PHE A 97 -8.20 2.40 0.83
N GLY A 98 -9.32 3.05 1.16
CA GLY A 98 -10.56 3.03 0.39
C GLY A 98 -10.85 4.38 -0.24
N ILE A 99 -11.56 4.36 -1.36
CA ILE A 99 -12.12 5.55 -2.02
C ILE A 99 -13.62 5.48 -1.86
N VAL A 100 -14.23 6.52 -1.31
CA VAL A 100 -15.68 6.67 -1.14
C VAL A 100 -16.15 7.82 -1.99
N ASN A 101 -17.17 7.60 -2.80
CA ASN A 101 -17.86 8.62 -3.56
C ASN A 101 -18.91 9.30 -2.69
N GLU A 102 -18.78 10.60 -2.51
CA GLU A 102 -19.75 11.44 -1.80
C GLU A 102 -20.57 12.31 -2.77
N GLU A 103 -20.28 12.21 -4.07
CA GLU A 103 -21.05 12.87 -5.12
C GLU A 103 -22.45 12.28 -5.23
N LYS A 104 -23.42 13.11 -5.62
CA LYS A 104 -24.81 12.66 -5.85
C LYS A 104 -25.00 11.89 -7.16
N PHE A 105 -23.92 11.63 -7.89
CA PHE A 105 -23.89 10.91 -9.15
C PHE A 105 -22.76 9.88 -9.13
N ALA A 106 -22.87 8.88 -10.02
CA ALA A 106 -21.85 7.84 -10.14
C ALA A 106 -20.56 8.39 -10.76
N VAL A 107 -19.43 7.85 -10.32
CA VAL A 107 -18.09 8.27 -10.76
C VAL A 107 -17.30 7.04 -11.22
N ASN A 108 -16.69 7.14 -12.39
CA ASN A 108 -15.84 6.11 -12.96
C ASN A 108 -14.39 6.35 -12.55
N ILE A 109 -13.70 5.32 -12.09
CA ILE A 109 -12.24 5.29 -11.99
C ILE A 109 -11.72 4.69 -13.30
N THR A 110 -10.85 5.41 -14.00
CA THR A 110 -10.30 4.93 -15.28
C THR A 110 -8.91 4.33 -15.12
N HIS A 111 -7.98 5.10 -14.56
CA HIS A 111 -6.60 4.67 -14.43
C HIS A 111 -5.89 5.31 -13.24
N ILE A 112 -4.86 4.60 -12.75
CA ILE A 112 -3.95 5.07 -11.71
C ILE A 112 -2.56 5.16 -12.33
N ASN A 113 -1.89 6.30 -12.12
CA ASN A 113 -0.48 6.44 -12.45
C ASN A 113 0.30 6.89 -11.22
N VAL A 114 1.60 6.63 -11.23
CA VAL A 114 2.51 6.98 -10.13
C VAL A 114 3.74 7.65 -10.72
N THR A 115 4.06 8.84 -10.23
CA THR A 115 5.32 9.53 -10.54
C THR A 115 6.31 9.32 -9.41
N SER A 116 7.54 8.93 -9.74
CA SER A 116 8.63 8.77 -8.78
C SER A 116 9.96 9.08 -9.46
N SER A 117 10.95 9.52 -8.68
CA SER A 117 12.32 9.71 -9.16
C SER A 117 13.12 8.39 -9.19
N ASN A 118 12.70 7.41 -8.38
CA ASN A 118 13.32 6.09 -8.26
C ASN A 118 12.29 4.99 -8.55
N TRP A 119 12.75 3.75 -8.64
CA TRP A 119 11.85 2.60 -8.75
C TRP A 119 10.92 2.53 -7.55
N THR A 120 9.62 2.32 -7.78
CA THR A 120 8.62 2.28 -6.70
C THR A 120 8.43 0.88 -6.15
N TYR A 121 8.75 -0.14 -6.95
CA TYR A 121 8.46 -1.55 -6.65
C TYR A 121 6.99 -1.82 -6.35
N MET A 122 6.12 -0.88 -6.75
CA MET A 122 4.73 -0.82 -6.35
C MET A 122 3.83 -1.43 -7.41
N LYS A 123 2.87 -2.22 -6.94
CA LYS A 123 1.74 -2.71 -7.72
C LYS A 123 0.44 -2.27 -7.05
N ILE A 124 -0.56 -1.87 -7.84
CA ILE A 124 -1.83 -1.32 -7.34
C ILE A 124 -3.00 -2.03 -8.01
N TRP A 125 -4.01 -2.39 -7.21
CA TRP A 125 -5.30 -2.92 -7.67
C TRP A 125 -6.48 -2.16 -7.08
N LEU A 126 -7.60 -2.17 -7.79
CA LEU A 126 -8.93 -1.86 -7.25
C LEU A 126 -9.65 -3.17 -6.96
N HIS A 127 -10.41 -3.25 -5.88
CA HIS A 127 -11.22 -4.43 -5.59
C HIS A 127 -12.29 -4.19 -4.53
N GLY A 128 -13.20 -5.16 -4.38
CA GLY A 128 -14.34 -5.05 -3.47
C GLY A 128 -14.12 -5.64 -2.08
N ASP A 129 -13.26 -6.63 -1.95
CA ASP A 129 -13.11 -7.43 -0.73
C ASP A 129 -11.91 -6.95 0.08
N ARG A 130 -12.15 -6.44 1.30
CA ARG A 130 -11.12 -5.75 2.08
C ARG A 130 -9.94 -6.66 2.47
N ASP A 131 -10.23 -7.92 2.75
CA ASP A 131 -9.29 -8.87 3.33
C ASP A 131 -8.74 -9.88 2.29
N ALA A 132 -9.25 -9.87 1.06
CA ALA A 132 -8.77 -10.71 -0.02
C ALA A 132 -7.56 -10.12 -0.76
N ASP A 133 -6.68 -11.00 -1.26
CA ASP A 133 -5.60 -10.60 -2.17
C ASP A 133 -6.16 -10.37 -3.60
N ALA A 134 -6.23 -9.11 -4.00
CA ALA A 134 -6.67 -8.66 -5.33
C ALA A 134 -5.77 -9.14 -6.47
N GLY A 135 -4.53 -9.57 -6.18
CA GLY A 135 -3.63 -10.18 -7.14
C GLY A 135 -3.96 -11.64 -7.44
N SER A 136 -4.86 -12.26 -6.69
CA SER A 136 -5.23 -13.66 -6.79
C SER A 136 -6.65 -13.81 -7.32
N ASN A 137 -6.76 -14.37 -8.53
CA ASN A 137 -8.04 -14.67 -9.20
C ASN A 137 -8.89 -15.73 -8.46
N ILE A 138 -8.38 -16.33 -7.39
CA ILE A 138 -9.10 -17.31 -6.56
C ILE A 138 -9.75 -16.64 -5.36
N SER A 139 -8.99 -15.79 -4.66
CA SER A 139 -9.46 -15.09 -3.46
C SER A 139 -10.27 -13.85 -3.79
N ASP A 140 -9.92 -13.14 -4.87
CA ASP A 140 -10.65 -11.97 -5.32
C ASP A 140 -10.74 -11.91 -6.85
N PRO A 141 -11.76 -12.57 -7.44
CA PRO A 141 -11.96 -12.55 -8.89
C PRO A 141 -12.40 -11.18 -9.42
N SER A 142 -12.73 -10.22 -8.54
CA SER A 142 -13.17 -8.87 -8.91
C SER A 142 -12.02 -7.86 -8.98
N GLY A 143 -10.81 -8.27 -8.61
CA GLY A 143 -9.63 -7.42 -8.61
C GLY A 143 -9.27 -6.88 -10.00
N VAL A 144 -9.03 -5.58 -10.07
CA VAL A 144 -8.66 -4.86 -11.30
C VAL A 144 -7.24 -4.34 -11.15
N PHE A 145 -6.31 -4.87 -11.95
CA PHE A 145 -4.90 -4.48 -11.89
C PHE A 145 -4.66 -3.14 -12.59
N MET A 146 -4.15 -2.15 -11.85
CA MET A 146 -4.10 -0.76 -12.31
C MET A 146 -2.70 -0.30 -12.71
N PHE A 147 -1.68 -0.69 -11.92
CA PHE A 147 -0.34 -0.15 -12.05
C PHE A 147 0.73 -1.18 -11.68
N ASN A 148 1.82 -1.20 -12.45
CA ASN A 148 2.98 -2.04 -12.20
C ASN A 148 4.28 -1.24 -12.37
N ASN A 149 4.86 -0.78 -11.25
CA ASN A 149 6.23 -0.31 -11.14
C ASN A 149 6.71 0.59 -12.30
N GLY A 150 5.96 1.67 -12.55
CA GLY A 150 6.23 2.66 -13.60
C GLY A 150 5.36 2.51 -14.85
N THR A 151 4.59 1.43 -14.95
CA THR A 151 3.71 1.13 -16.08
C THR A 151 2.24 1.22 -15.66
N ILE A 152 1.46 2.02 -16.39
CA ILE A 152 -0.01 2.01 -16.30
C ILE A 152 -0.51 0.75 -16.99
N VAL A 153 -1.31 -0.06 -16.29
CA VAL A 153 -1.83 -1.34 -16.81
C VAL A 153 -3.22 -1.13 -17.41
N ASN A 154 -4.10 -0.43 -16.68
CA ASN A 154 -5.42 -0.07 -17.18
C ASN A 154 -5.36 1.29 -17.87
N ALA A 155 -5.47 1.31 -19.20
CA ALA A 155 -5.29 2.52 -20.01
C ALA A 155 -6.47 3.49 -19.86
N SER A 156 -6.23 4.77 -20.15
CA SER A 156 -7.18 5.88 -19.90
C SER A 156 -8.49 5.85 -20.69
N ASN A 157 -8.74 4.84 -21.51
CA ASN A 157 -9.94 4.71 -22.35
C ASN A 157 -10.91 3.63 -21.87
N ALA A 158 -10.67 3.02 -20.71
CA ALA A 158 -11.55 2.02 -20.11
C ALA A 158 -11.91 2.41 -18.68
N THR A 159 -13.16 2.14 -18.30
CA THR A 159 -13.60 2.22 -16.91
C THR A 159 -13.11 0.99 -16.16
N ALA A 160 -12.31 1.22 -15.12
CA ALA A 160 -11.80 0.18 -14.24
C ALA A 160 -12.80 -0.20 -13.15
N TRP A 161 -13.45 0.80 -12.55
CA TRP A 161 -14.45 0.63 -11.49
C TRP A 161 -15.47 1.75 -11.54
N VAL A 162 -16.73 1.44 -11.24
CA VAL A 162 -17.80 2.42 -11.10
C VAL A 162 -18.15 2.55 -9.63
N LEU A 163 -17.93 3.74 -9.07
CA LEU A 163 -18.46 4.09 -7.76
C LEU A 163 -19.89 4.58 -7.94
N ALA A 164 -20.84 3.92 -7.28
CA ALA A 164 -22.23 4.37 -7.27
C ALA A 164 -22.37 5.75 -6.59
N ALA A 165 -23.50 6.41 -6.81
CA ALA A 165 -23.77 7.73 -6.22
C ALA A 165 -23.75 7.67 -4.69
N GLY A 166 -23.00 8.59 -4.08
CA GLY A 166 -22.90 8.81 -2.64
C GLY A 166 -24.12 9.47 -2.02
N ASN A 167 -24.04 9.68 -0.70
CA ASN A 167 -25.06 10.34 0.12
C ASN A 167 -24.55 11.63 0.79
N ASN A 168 -23.30 12.04 0.55
CA ASN A 168 -22.65 13.17 1.20
C ASN A 168 -22.60 13.03 2.73
N ASN A 169 -22.39 11.80 3.23
CA ASN A 169 -22.25 11.49 4.63
C ASN A 169 -20.85 10.93 4.92
N ALA A 170 -19.98 11.81 5.41
CA ALA A 170 -18.60 11.46 5.75
C ALA A 170 -18.43 10.45 6.92
N SER A 171 -19.53 9.94 7.49
CA SER A 171 -19.50 8.96 8.59
C SER A 171 -19.83 7.54 8.16
N ASP A 172 -20.18 7.30 6.89
CA ASP A 172 -20.45 5.95 6.38
C ASP A 172 -19.89 5.72 4.96
N MET A 173 -19.99 4.49 4.49
CA MET A 173 -19.84 4.07 3.10
C MET A 173 -20.89 2.97 2.88
N CYS A 174 -21.28 2.64 1.66
CA CYS A 174 -22.40 1.76 1.40
C CYS A 174 -22.11 0.75 0.29
N SER A 175 -22.32 -0.54 0.59
CA SER A 175 -22.06 -1.62 -0.38
C SER A 175 -23.19 -1.77 -1.39
N ASN A 176 -24.39 -1.28 -1.08
CA ASN A 176 -25.51 -1.22 -2.01
C ASN A 176 -26.33 0.06 -1.78
N VAL A 177 -26.12 1.06 -2.63
CA VAL A 177 -26.77 2.37 -2.50
C VAL A 177 -28.29 2.35 -2.65
N SER A 178 -28.86 1.26 -3.19
CA SER A 178 -30.32 1.08 -3.28
C SER A 178 -30.96 0.67 -1.94
N ASP A 179 -30.16 0.21 -0.97
CA ASP A 179 -30.60 -0.17 0.37
C ASP A 179 -29.57 0.27 1.42
N ARG A 180 -29.40 1.59 1.56
CA ARG A 180 -28.47 2.20 2.53
C ARG A 180 -28.79 1.86 3.98
N VAL A 181 -30.03 1.50 4.29
CA VAL A 181 -30.44 1.17 5.67
C VAL A 181 -29.73 -0.08 6.17
N ASN A 182 -29.59 -1.10 5.30
CA ASN A 182 -28.99 -2.38 5.68
C ASN A 182 -27.55 -2.57 5.19
N ASN A 183 -27.09 -1.72 4.26
CA ASN A 183 -25.79 -1.88 3.59
C ASN A 183 -24.80 -0.75 3.89
N SER A 184 -25.11 0.16 4.81
CA SER A 184 -24.17 1.19 5.26
C SER A 184 -23.20 0.64 6.31
N CYS A 185 -21.92 0.92 6.13
CA CYS A 185 -20.82 0.61 7.01
C CYS A 185 -20.23 1.90 7.58
N ASN A 186 -20.02 1.98 8.90
CA ASN A 186 -19.47 3.17 9.51
C ASN A 186 -18.01 3.41 9.08
N THR A 187 -17.69 4.69 8.94
CA THR A 187 -16.32 5.18 8.81
C THR A 187 -15.97 6.10 9.98
N THR A 188 -15.12 5.61 10.89
CA THR A 188 -14.79 6.30 12.15
C THR A 188 -13.63 7.27 11.93
N TRP A 189 -13.53 8.33 12.74
CA TRP A 189 -12.39 9.26 12.69
C TRP A 189 -11.21 8.74 13.49
N ASP A 190 -10.05 8.60 12.86
CA ASP A 190 -8.78 8.29 13.53
C ASP A 190 -8.09 9.59 13.97
N GLN A 191 -7.93 9.76 15.28
CA GLN A 191 -7.27 10.94 15.87
C GLN A 191 -5.76 10.98 15.65
N THR A 192 -5.13 9.85 15.34
CA THR A 192 -3.68 9.74 15.13
C THR A 192 -3.32 10.00 13.68
N SER A 193 -4.04 9.34 12.76
CA SER A 193 -3.77 9.42 11.32
C SER A 193 -4.50 10.58 10.65
N HIS A 194 -5.45 11.20 11.36
CA HIS A 194 -6.30 12.29 10.90
C HIS A 194 -7.05 11.96 9.61
N VAL A 195 -7.54 10.73 9.50
CA VAL A 195 -8.38 10.25 8.39
C VAL A 195 -9.59 9.51 8.94
N ARG A 196 -10.65 9.42 8.12
CA ARG A 196 -11.71 8.44 8.38
C ARG A 196 -11.18 7.04 8.05
N PHE A 197 -11.71 6.01 8.68
CA PHE A 197 -11.30 4.63 8.43
C PHE A 197 -12.46 3.64 8.56
N SER A 198 -12.35 2.48 7.93
CA SER A 198 -13.22 1.33 8.20
C SER A 198 -12.40 0.06 8.38
N GLU A 199 -12.93 -0.85 9.18
CA GLU A 199 -12.46 -2.24 9.33
C GLU A 199 -13.59 -3.22 8.95
N ASN A 200 -14.68 -2.70 8.39
CA ASN A 200 -15.79 -3.52 7.97
C ASN A 200 -15.43 -4.33 6.72
N ASP A 201 -15.80 -5.61 6.73
CA ASP A 201 -15.48 -6.59 5.70
C ASP A 201 -16.65 -6.87 4.75
N THR A 202 -17.56 -5.90 4.61
CA THR A 202 -18.61 -5.97 3.60
C THR A 202 -17.98 -5.68 2.24
N ASN A 203 -18.21 -6.57 1.29
CA ASN A 203 -17.61 -6.45 -0.03
C ASN A 203 -18.30 -5.34 -0.85
N ALA A 204 -17.47 -4.52 -1.49
CA ALA A 204 -17.92 -3.59 -2.51
C ALA A 204 -18.18 -4.32 -3.83
N THR A 205 -19.06 -3.76 -4.65
CA THR A 205 -19.39 -4.24 -6.00
C THR A 205 -19.47 -3.03 -6.92
N SER A 206 -18.69 -3.05 -8.00
CA SER A 206 -18.68 -1.99 -9.00
C SER A 206 -20.09 -1.72 -9.54
N GLY A 207 -20.48 -0.44 -9.52
CA GLY A 207 -21.79 0.04 -9.95
C GLY A 207 -22.90 -0.03 -8.88
N LEU A 208 -22.67 -0.73 -7.75
CA LEU A 208 -23.65 -0.84 -6.66
C LEU A 208 -23.18 -0.15 -5.38
N SER A 209 -21.88 -0.24 -5.09
CA SER A 209 -21.27 0.36 -3.91
C SER A 209 -20.76 1.75 -4.22
N ASP A 210 -20.85 2.64 -3.23
CA ASP A 210 -20.24 3.98 -3.32
C ASP A 210 -18.76 3.97 -2.91
N TYR A 211 -18.15 2.82 -2.67
CA TYR A 211 -16.73 2.70 -2.34
C TYR A 211 -16.02 1.58 -3.10
N VAL A 212 -14.69 1.64 -3.05
CA VAL A 212 -13.77 0.60 -3.53
C VAL A 212 -12.52 0.57 -2.64
N TRP A 213 -11.93 -0.61 -2.46
CA TRP A 213 -10.65 -0.76 -1.78
C TRP A 213 -9.48 -0.70 -2.76
N ILE A 214 -8.35 -0.21 -2.27
CA ILE A 214 -7.09 -0.15 -3.00
C ILE A 214 -6.10 -1.08 -2.33
N GLN A 215 -5.72 -2.15 -3.04
CA GLN A 215 -4.59 -2.98 -2.65
C GLN A 215 -3.30 -2.36 -3.16
N ILE A 216 -2.28 -2.32 -2.31
CA ILE A 216 -0.91 -1.97 -2.69
C ILE A 216 0.04 -3.08 -2.27
N THR A 217 0.81 -3.57 -3.24
CA THR A 217 1.93 -4.48 -2.98
C THR A 217 3.25 -3.79 -3.29
N ILE A 218 4.22 -3.88 -2.37
CA ILE A 218 5.60 -3.46 -2.59
C ILE A 218 6.47 -4.72 -2.70
N GLU A 219 7.01 -4.98 -3.89
CA GLU A 219 7.84 -6.15 -4.20
C GLU A 219 9.31 -5.73 -4.39
N ILE A 220 10.07 -5.75 -3.29
CA ILE A 220 11.45 -5.28 -3.27
C ILE A 220 12.39 -6.43 -3.62
N ILE A 221 13.09 -6.31 -4.74
CA ILE A 221 14.08 -7.31 -5.21
C ILE A 221 15.36 -7.33 -4.34
N ASN A 222 16.23 -8.32 -4.57
CA ASN A 222 17.46 -8.49 -3.80
C ASN A 222 18.50 -7.39 -4.02
N VAL A 223 18.50 -6.77 -5.21
CA VAL A 223 19.39 -5.66 -5.58
C VAL A 223 18.51 -4.47 -5.93
N VAL A 224 18.42 -3.54 -4.99
CA VAL A 224 17.64 -2.31 -5.14
C VAL A 224 18.51 -1.19 -5.72
N ASP A 225 17.88 -0.19 -6.32
CA ASP A 225 18.55 1.09 -6.44
C ASP A 225 18.76 1.67 -5.02
N TYR A 226 19.96 2.20 -4.76
CA TYR A 226 20.28 2.82 -3.47
C TYR A 226 20.06 4.35 -3.53
N ALA A 227 19.27 4.83 -4.48
CA ALA A 227 19.23 6.24 -4.85
C ALA A 227 18.30 7.05 -3.94
N GLY A 228 18.49 6.98 -2.63
CA GLY A 228 17.71 7.78 -1.66
C GLY A 228 16.27 7.26 -1.46
N PRO A 229 15.35 8.10 -0.99
CA PRO A 229 14.00 7.66 -0.64
C PRO A 229 13.17 7.22 -1.87
N HIS A 230 12.40 6.14 -1.72
CA HIS A 230 11.46 5.68 -2.74
C HIS A 230 10.12 6.39 -2.54
N SER A 231 10.06 7.65 -3.00
CA SER A 231 8.91 8.53 -2.80
C SER A 231 8.33 9.05 -4.11
N GLY A 232 7.03 9.31 -4.12
CA GLY A 232 6.34 9.73 -5.32
C GLY A 232 4.95 10.31 -5.08
N THR A 233 4.20 10.44 -6.17
CA THR A 233 2.80 10.89 -6.16
C THR A 233 1.95 9.90 -6.94
N ILE A 234 0.84 9.49 -6.34
CA ILE A 234 -0.19 8.65 -6.94
C ILE A 234 -1.30 9.58 -7.45
N PHE A 235 -1.66 9.46 -8.72
CA PHE A 235 -2.81 10.14 -9.30
C PHE A 235 -3.86 9.10 -9.67
N ILE A 236 -5.08 9.35 -9.22
CA ILE A 236 -6.25 8.54 -9.50
C ILE A 236 -7.15 9.38 -10.40
N ASN A 237 -7.48 8.85 -11.56
CA ASN A 237 -8.22 9.58 -12.57
C ASN A 237 -9.69 9.16 -12.53
N PHE A 238 -10.54 10.17 -12.43
CA PHE A 238 -11.99 10.02 -12.28
C PHE A 238 -12.70 10.69 -13.46
N GLU A 239 -13.78 10.07 -13.91
CA GLU A 239 -14.69 10.63 -14.91
C GLU A 239 -16.13 10.53 -14.40
N ALA A 240 -16.88 11.62 -14.49
CA ALA A 240 -18.31 11.59 -14.23
C ALA A 240 -19.04 11.30 -15.54
N GLU A 241 -19.98 10.36 -15.54
CA GLU A 241 -20.95 10.30 -16.63
C GLU A 241 -21.88 11.53 -16.49
N LEU A 242 -21.74 12.47 -17.42
CA LEU A 242 -22.78 13.47 -17.63
C LEU A 242 -23.99 12.72 -18.18
N SER A 243 -25.05 12.57 -17.37
CA SER A 243 -26.34 12.11 -17.89
C SER A 243 -26.76 13.06 -19.03
N PRO A 244 -27.12 12.54 -20.21
CA PRO A 244 -27.68 13.37 -21.28
C PRO A 244 -28.99 14.05 -20.87
#